data_AF-A0A8T1SYB3-F1
#
_entry.id   AF-A0A8T1SYB3-F1
#
_cell.length_a   1.000
_cell.length_b   1.000
_cell.length_c   1.000
_cell.angle_alpha   90.00
_cell.angle_beta   90.00
_cell.angle_gamma   90.00
#
_symmetry.space_group_name_H-M   'P 1'
#
loop_
_entity.id
_entity.type
_entity.pdbx_description
1 polymer ?
#
loop_
_entity_poly.entity_id
_entity_poly.type
_entity_poly.pdbx_seq_one_letter_code
_entity_poly.pdbx_strand_id
1 'polypeptide(L)'
;MLDAWSAYSKPVPSSCSELLTLFLQCCCIAVLTGGLFYNWMFSSLEYPFHLSSAIAVSFSLLLLLILFLVHPIRCMFTIIIPTLGTKQGRRLLLSTCFMIVAVNIIPNIMDNIKTILQVIKCICKNSSDSLLNSTTLLGKASTQFGHQIKEVTDKLADNALKPRNGHFQYTQVLIASQKIKDDFSAVELLVKQTLLVANRVAAGFFLFYLLFESAWYLKSYLTNLRFDNIYITKKLEGLAVDKKAAHLLTRSPKKLIRSTGLKLSREEMVMCLLRMMLLTLVLMLTAVIIATDYIAFHLADTAVNEVAQFPSVPITLNIKYDAKISILPFIWKIFNGVISGEKSIANFERTYQQNLTFISADCTMKLPSPPNNFVALAVGMLYCIIYAMIFLETYAQRLCRKISASFFERQEEHRVQYLYRELLRKHKKEQQLQQKLRVDL
;
A
#
# COMPACT_ATOMS: atom_id res chain seq x y z
N MET A 1 31.35 -28.77 3.44
CA MET A 1 29.89 -28.58 3.34
C MET A 1 29.12 -29.90 3.27
N LEU A 2 29.50 -30.85 2.41
CA LEU A 2 28.83 -32.17 2.31
C LEU A 2 28.86 -32.97 3.62
N ASP A 3 29.99 -33.02 4.32
CA ASP A 3 30.12 -33.78 5.57
C ASP A 3 29.29 -33.20 6.71
N ALA A 4 29.22 -31.86 6.78
CA ALA A 4 28.39 -31.16 7.77
C ALA A 4 26.89 -31.36 7.51
N TRP A 5 26.46 -31.41 6.25
CA TRP A 5 25.06 -31.72 5.89
C TRP A 5 24.69 -33.17 6.21
N SER A 6 25.62 -34.10 5.95
CA SER A 6 25.47 -35.51 6.28
C SER A 6 25.30 -35.71 7.79
N ALA A 7 26.17 -35.11 8.61
CA ALA A 7 26.07 -35.15 10.07
C ALA A 7 24.72 -34.59 10.57
N TYR A 8 24.23 -33.51 9.96
CA TYR A 8 22.97 -32.87 10.34
C TYR A 8 21.72 -33.71 10.03
N SER A 9 21.71 -34.39 8.88
CA SER A 9 20.53 -35.10 8.36
C SER A 9 20.40 -36.54 8.85
N LYS A 10 21.47 -37.13 9.39
CA LYS A 10 21.44 -38.47 9.99
C LYS A 10 20.64 -38.49 11.31
N PRO A 11 19.91 -39.58 11.60
CA PRO A 11 19.18 -39.74 12.86
C PRO A 11 20.15 -39.88 14.04
N VAL A 12 21.22 -40.67 13.88
CA VAL A 12 22.21 -40.94 14.91
C VAL A 12 23.61 -40.63 14.35
N PRO A 13 24.41 -39.76 15.02
CA PRO A 13 25.77 -39.47 14.61
C PRO A 13 26.67 -40.69 14.81
N SER A 14 27.57 -40.93 13.86
CA SER A 14 28.44 -42.12 13.83
C SER A 14 29.79 -41.89 14.52
N SER A 15 30.18 -40.64 14.77
CA SER A 15 31.46 -40.28 15.38
C SER A 15 31.32 -39.06 16.31
N CYS A 16 32.30 -38.86 17.20
CA CYS A 16 32.35 -37.69 18.08
C CYS A 16 32.42 -36.37 17.28
N SER A 17 33.13 -36.36 16.14
CA SER A 17 33.19 -35.20 15.26
C SER A 17 31.83 -34.88 14.62
N GLU A 18 31.08 -35.90 14.18
CA GLU A 18 29.71 -35.71 13.67
C GLU A 18 28.76 -35.19 14.77
N LEU A 19 28.88 -35.71 15.99
CA LEU A 19 28.10 -35.25 17.16
C LEU A 19 28.37 -33.77 17.47
N LEU A 20 29.64 -33.37 17.50
CA LEU A 20 30.04 -31.97 17.71
C LEU A 20 29.52 -31.06 16.59
N THR A 21 29.61 -31.52 15.34
CA THR A 21 29.12 -30.78 14.18
C THR A 21 27.60 -30.56 14.25
N LEU A 22 26.85 -31.62 14.60
CA LEU A 22 25.41 -31.54 14.80
C LEU A 22 25.06 -30.57 15.93
N PHE A 23 25.74 -30.64 17.06
CA PHE A 23 25.54 -29.73 18.19
C PHE A 23 25.76 -28.28 17.78
N LEU A 24 26.89 -27.97 17.13
CA LEU A 24 27.21 -26.62 16.66
C LEU A 24 26.16 -26.08 15.68
N GLN A 25 25.68 -26.90 14.73
CA GLN A 25 24.63 -26.49 13.80
C GLN A 25 23.29 -26.21 14.51
N CYS A 26 22.89 -27.08 15.45
CA CYS A 26 21.69 -26.84 16.25
C CYS A 26 21.83 -25.58 17.12
N CYS A 27 23.02 -25.32 17.69
CA CYS A 27 23.31 -24.09 18.42
C CYS A 27 23.17 -22.85 17.53
N CYS A 28 23.74 -22.86 16.32
CA CYS A 28 23.61 -21.75 15.38
C CYS A 28 22.13 -21.48 15.04
N ILE A 29 21.35 -22.52 14.74
CA ILE A 29 19.92 -22.37 14.43
C ILE A 29 19.16 -21.83 15.65
N ALA A 30 19.43 -22.35 16.84
CA ALA A 30 18.78 -21.95 18.07
C ALA A 30 19.07 -20.48 18.43
N VAL A 31 20.34 -20.05 18.35
CA VAL A 31 20.75 -18.66 18.63
C VAL A 31 20.15 -17.69 17.62
N LEU A 32 20.18 -18.01 16.32
CA LEU A 32 19.59 -17.15 15.29
C LEU A 32 18.07 -17.01 15.48
N THR A 33 17.38 -18.13 15.70
CA THR A 33 15.92 -18.13 15.89
C THR A 33 15.53 -17.44 17.21
N GLY A 34 16.32 -17.65 18.27
CA GLY A 34 16.18 -16.99 19.56
C GLY A 34 16.36 -15.48 19.49
N GLY A 35 17.38 -15.01 18.76
CA GLY A 35 17.62 -13.58 18.53
C GLY A 35 16.49 -12.91 17.75
N LEU A 36 15.95 -13.59 16.73
CA LEU A 36 14.76 -13.11 16.01
C LEU A 36 13.53 -13.04 16.92
N PHE A 37 13.32 -14.06 17.75
CA PHE A 37 12.22 -14.10 18.71
C PHE A 37 12.34 -13.01 19.80
N TYR A 38 13.55 -12.79 20.31
CA TYR A 38 13.86 -11.68 21.22
C TYR A 38 13.52 -10.33 20.57
N ASN A 39 13.97 -10.10 19.34
CA ASN A 39 13.76 -8.83 18.64
C ASN A 39 12.26 -8.60 18.35
N TRP A 40 11.52 -9.66 18.02
CA TRP A 40 10.07 -9.59 17.89
C TRP A 40 9.40 -9.22 19.23
N MET A 41 9.77 -9.87 20.34
CA MET A 41 9.22 -9.58 21.66
C MET A 41 9.57 -8.16 22.17
N PHE A 42 10.83 -7.76 22.03
CA PHE A 42 11.33 -6.49 22.56
C PHE A 42 10.98 -5.31 21.66
N SER A 43 11.32 -5.36 20.37
CA SER A 43 11.13 -4.22 19.47
C SER A 43 9.76 -4.18 18.81
N SER A 44 9.16 -5.33 18.50
CA SER A 44 7.82 -5.32 17.90
C SER A 44 6.72 -5.30 18.95
N LEU A 45 6.77 -6.18 19.96
CA LEU A 45 5.71 -6.29 20.98
C LEU A 45 5.92 -5.36 22.21
N GLU A 46 7.05 -4.65 22.29
CA GLU A 46 7.37 -3.69 23.36
C GLU A 46 7.37 -4.29 24.78
N TYR A 47 7.66 -5.59 24.91
CA TYR A 47 7.85 -6.20 26.22
C TYR A 47 9.15 -5.73 26.89
N PRO A 48 9.17 -5.61 28.25
CA PRO A 48 10.34 -5.12 28.97
C PRO A 48 11.55 -6.04 28.74
N PHE A 49 12.74 -5.44 28.71
CA PHE A 49 14.00 -6.12 28.37
C PHE A 49 14.21 -7.44 29.14
N HIS A 50 14.01 -7.43 30.45
CA HIS A 50 14.22 -8.61 31.31
C HIS A 50 13.31 -9.77 30.92
N LEU A 51 12.03 -9.50 30.62
CA LEU A 51 11.06 -10.52 30.23
C LEU A 51 11.38 -11.07 28.83
N SER A 52 11.60 -10.17 27.86
CA SER A 52 11.94 -10.54 26.48
C SER A 52 13.21 -11.39 26.43
N SER A 53 14.25 -11.01 27.19
CA SER A 53 15.50 -11.75 27.27
C SER A 53 15.32 -13.12 27.92
N ALA A 54 14.67 -13.19 29.10
CA ALA A 54 14.48 -14.45 29.82
C ALA A 54 13.67 -15.49 29.02
N ILE A 55 12.59 -15.05 28.36
CA ILE A 55 11.76 -15.94 27.52
C ILE A 55 12.55 -16.37 26.28
N ALA A 56 13.28 -15.46 25.63
CA ALA A 56 14.05 -15.80 24.44
C ALA A 56 15.20 -16.78 24.72
N VAL A 57 15.92 -16.62 25.84
CA VAL A 57 16.95 -17.58 26.27
C VAL A 57 16.34 -18.95 26.56
N SER A 58 15.23 -18.98 27.31
CA SER A 58 14.51 -20.23 27.62
C SER A 58 14.02 -20.94 26.35
N PHE A 59 13.43 -20.18 25.41
CA PHE A 59 13.00 -20.67 24.11
C PHE A 59 14.17 -21.22 23.28
N SER A 60 15.31 -20.52 23.26
CA SER A 60 16.50 -20.94 22.53
C SER A 60 17.07 -22.25 23.07
N LEU A 61 17.14 -22.40 24.39
CA LEU A 61 17.61 -23.62 25.03
C LEU A 61 16.68 -24.81 24.74
N LEU A 62 15.36 -24.60 24.85
CA LEU A 62 14.38 -25.62 24.50
C LEU A 62 14.48 -26.01 23.02
N LEU A 63 14.61 -25.03 22.14
CA LEU A 63 14.76 -25.26 20.70
C LEU A 63 16.05 -26.04 20.39
N LEU A 64 17.17 -25.70 21.04
CA LEU A 64 18.43 -26.44 20.92
C LEU A 64 18.25 -27.91 21.31
N LEU A 65 17.64 -28.17 22.48
CA LEU A 65 17.38 -29.53 22.96
C LEU A 65 16.50 -30.32 21.98
N ILE A 66 15.40 -29.72 21.52
CA ILE A 66 14.47 -30.38 20.59
C ILE A 66 15.16 -30.64 19.24
N LEU A 67 15.89 -29.68 18.68
CA LEU A 67 16.62 -29.87 17.42
C LEU A 67 17.70 -30.95 17.57
N PHE A 68 18.41 -30.97 18.68
CA PHE A 68 19.45 -31.96 18.90
C PHE A 68 18.89 -33.39 19.06
N LEU A 69 17.82 -33.55 19.86
CA LEU A 69 17.27 -34.85 20.22
C LEU A 69 16.25 -35.39 19.20
N VAL A 70 15.47 -34.52 18.55
CA VAL A 70 14.32 -34.93 17.73
C VAL A 70 14.64 -34.77 16.24
N HIS A 71 15.08 -35.86 15.62
CA HIS A 71 15.46 -35.91 14.21
C HIS A 71 14.39 -35.39 13.22
N PRO A 72 13.09 -35.73 13.35
CA PRO A 72 12.06 -35.15 12.47
C PRO A 72 11.92 -33.63 12.58
N ILE A 73 12.18 -33.05 13.76
CA ILE A 73 12.06 -31.61 13.96
C ILE A 73 13.19 -30.85 13.26
N ARG A 74 14.40 -31.41 13.21
CA ARG A 74 15.50 -30.87 12.38
C ARG A 74 15.10 -30.78 10.91
N CYS A 75 14.51 -31.85 10.37
CA CYS A 75 14.02 -31.86 9.00
C CYS A 75 12.95 -30.79 8.79
N MET A 76 11.97 -30.69 9.70
CA MET A 76 10.90 -29.71 9.65
C MET A 76 11.44 -28.28 9.65
N PHE A 77 12.35 -27.93 10.57
CA PHE A 77 12.97 -26.60 10.64
C PHE A 77 13.75 -26.26 9.36
N THR A 78 14.42 -27.25 8.77
CA THR A 78 15.16 -27.05 7.53
C THR A 78 14.23 -26.81 6.33
N ILE A 79 13.04 -27.42 6.33
CA ILE A 79 12.00 -27.23 5.30
C ILE A 79 11.36 -25.85 5.38
N ILE A 80 11.38 -25.16 6.53
CA ILE A 80 10.84 -23.80 6.67
C ILE A 80 11.52 -22.84 5.68
N ILE A 81 12.84 -22.96 5.50
CA ILE A 81 13.64 -22.08 4.63
C ILE A 81 13.15 -22.10 3.17
N PRO A 82 13.08 -23.25 2.48
CA PRO A 82 12.50 -23.28 1.13
C PRO A 82 11.00 -22.96 1.15
N THR A 83 10.27 -23.25 2.22
CA THR A 83 8.84 -22.91 2.33
C THR A 83 8.60 -21.38 2.25
N LEU A 84 9.53 -20.56 2.77
CA LEU A 84 9.52 -19.10 2.56
C LEU A 84 9.58 -18.71 1.08
N GLY A 85 10.30 -19.47 0.26
CA GLY A 85 10.37 -19.24 -1.19
C GLY A 85 9.13 -19.68 -1.97
N THR A 86 8.06 -20.12 -1.30
CA THR A 86 6.83 -20.59 -1.96
C THR A 86 5.74 -19.51 -2.02
N LYS A 87 4.51 -19.91 -2.39
CA LYS A 87 3.32 -19.03 -2.37
C LYS A 87 3.13 -18.32 -1.04
N GLN A 88 3.57 -18.92 0.06
CA GLN A 88 3.33 -18.45 1.41
C GLN A 88 4.18 -17.23 1.74
N GLY A 89 5.49 -17.29 1.53
CA GLY A 89 6.35 -16.11 1.70
C GLY A 89 6.02 -15.00 0.70
N ARG A 90 5.56 -15.34 -0.51
CA ARG A 90 5.00 -14.34 -1.44
C ARG A 90 3.80 -13.60 -0.85
N ARG A 91 2.85 -14.29 -0.22
CA ARG A 91 1.70 -13.66 0.44
C ARG A 91 2.14 -12.73 1.56
N LEU A 92 3.15 -13.14 2.34
CA LEU A 92 3.73 -12.28 3.37
C LEU A 92 4.32 -11.01 2.75
N LEU A 93 5.22 -11.14 1.77
CA LEU A 93 5.88 -9.99 1.17
C LEU A 93 4.87 -9.04 0.48
N LEU A 94 3.82 -9.58 -0.14
CA LEU A 94 2.72 -8.76 -0.66
C LEU A 94 2.00 -8.01 0.46
N SER A 95 1.66 -8.70 1.56
CA SER A 95 1.06 -8.05 2.73
C SER A 95 1.97 -6.95 3.27
N THR A 96 3.28 -7.18 3.36
CA THR A 96 4.26 -6.17 3.77
C THR A 96 4.30 -4.98 2.80
N CYS A 97 4.21 -5.20 1.48
CA CYS A 97 4.12 -4.12 0.51
C CYS A 97 2.88 -3.25 0.77
N PHE A 98 1.71 -3.87 0.91
CA PHE A 98 0.47 -3.15 1.24
C PHE A 98 0.59 -2.37 2.55
N MET A 99 1.19 -2.96 3.58
CA MET A 99 1.41 -2.30 4.86
C MET A 99 2.33 -1.09 4.73
N ILE A 100 3.45 -1.20 4.02
CA ILE A 100 4.39 -0.09 3.81
C ILE A 100 3.68 1.06 3.08
N VAL A 101 2.92 0.76 2.03
CA VAL A 101 2.13 1.75 1.29
C VAL A 101 1.10 2.42 2.19
N ALA A 102 0.36 1.64 2.98
CA ALA A 102 -0.71 2.14 3.84
C ALA A 102 -0.21 2.97 5.03
N VAL A 103 0.98 2.69 5.56
CA VAL A 103 1.53 3.41 6.72
C VAL A 103 2.37 4.63 6.31
N ASN A 104 3.01 4.60 5.15
CA ASN A 104 3.94 5.65 4.73
C ASN A 104 3.37 6.53 3.62
N ILE A 105 2.91 5.92 2.51
CA ILE A 105 2.54 6.66 1.30
C ILE A 105 1.13 7.26 1.44
N ILE A 106 0.15 6.48 1.91
CA ILE A 106 -1.23 6.98 2.05
C ILE A 106 -1.31 8.17 3.02
N PRO A 107 -0.69 8.16 4.21
CA PRO A 107 -0.73 9.32 5.09
C PRO A 107 0.00 10.54 4.51
N ASN A 108 1.05 10.34 3.71
CA ASN A 108 1.74 11.44 3.03
C ASN A 108 0.86 12.12 1.98
N ILE A 109 0.15 11.32 1.17
CA ILE A 109 -0.89 11.81 0.24
C ILE A 109 -1.93 12.62 1.01
N MET A 110 -2.45 12.07 2.11
CA MET A 110 -3.47 12.73 2.92
C MET A 110 -2.98 14.05 3.51
N ASP A 111 -1.72 14.12 3.96
CA ASP A 111 -1.12 15.35 4.47
C ASP A 111 -1.01 16.43 3.38
N ASN A 112 -0.58 16.07 2.17
CA ASN A 112 -0.55 17.00 1.04
C ASN A 112 -1.96 17.48 0.63
N ILE A 113 -2.95 16.58 0.65
CA ILE A 113 -4.37 16.96 0.41
C ILE A 113 -4.88 17.92 1.49
N LYS A 114 -4.54 17.69 2.77
CA LYS A 114 -4.90 18.61 3.87
C LYS A 114 -4.29 20.00 3.67
N THR A 115 -3.05 20.07 3.16
CA THR A 115 -2.41 21.34 2.79
C THR A 115 -3.18 22.05 1.67
N ILE A 116 -3.56 21.33 0.60
CA ILE A 116 -4.39 21.88 -0.49
C ILE A 116 -5.75 22.39 0.04
N LEU A 117 -6.42 21.62 0.90
CA LEU A 117 -7.69 22.04 1.51
C LEU A 117 -7.53 23.27 2.39
N GLN A 118 -6.39 23.41 3.08
CA GLN A 118 -6.09 24.60 3.86
C GLN A 118 -5.87 25.83 2.98
N VAL A 119 -5.22 25.66 1.82
CA VAL A 119 -5.10 26.70 0.80
C VAL A 119 -6.48 27.17 0.33
N ILE A 120 -7.34 26.23 -0.07
CA ILE A 120 -8.70 26.52 -0.52
C ILE A 120 -9.49 27.24 0.60
N LYS A 121 -9.38 26.77 1.84
CA LYS A 121 -10.03 27.39 3.01
C LYS A 121 -9.62 28.85 3.17
N CYS A 122 -8.33 29.16 3.04
CA CYS A 122 -7.84 30.52 3.17
C CYS A 122 -8.30 31.44 2.04
N ILE A 123 -8.29 30.95 0.79
CA ILE A 123 -8.80 31.71 -0.35
C ILE A 123 -10.30 31.99 -0.17
N CYS A 124 -11.10 30.96 0.15
CA CYS A 124 -12.54 31.10 0.31
C CYS A 124 -12.92 32.02 1.49
N LYS A 125 -12.21 31.91 2.62
CA LYS A 125 -12.47 32.76 3.79
C LYS A 125 -12.17 34.23 3.49
N ASN A 126 -10.98 34.53 2.99
CA ASN A 126 -10.57 35.90 2.75
C ASN A 126 -11.36 36.56 1.60
N SER A 127 -11.64 35.82 0.52
CA SER A 127 -12.53 36.31 -0.54
C SER A 127 -13.95 36.59 -0.04
N SER A 128 -14.52 35.72 0.80
CA SER A 128 -15.82 35.96 1.43
C SER A 128 -15.80 37.23 2.30
N ASP A 129 -14.81 37.38 3.17
CA ASP A 129 -14.68 38.55 4.05
C ASP A 129 -14.52 39.85 3.23
N SER A 130 -13.71 39.79 2.16
CA SER A 130 -13.48 40.94 1.28
C SER A 130 -14.72 41.34 0.46
N LEU A 131 -15.48 40.36 -0.04
CA LEU A 131 -16.75 40.58 -0.74
C LEU A 131 -17.85 41.10 0.19
N LEU A 132 -17.93 40.59 1.43
CA LEU A 132 -18.85 41.11 2.43
C LEU A 132 -18.54 42.57 2.75
N ASN A 133 -17.27 42.91 3.01
CA ASN A 133 -16.85 44.29 3.21
C ASN A 133 -17.21 45.18 2.01
N SER A 134 -17.01 44.70 0.79
CA SER A 134 -17.38 45.41 -0.45
C SER A 134 -18.88 45.65 -0.56
N THR A 135 -19.69 44.65 -0.21
CA THR A 135 -21.15 44.75 -0.22
C THR A 135 -21.63 45.75 0.85
N THR A 136 -21.01 45.77 2.04
CA THR A 136 -21.34 46.77 3.06
C THR A 136 -20.94 48.19 2.66
N LEU A 137 -19.80 48.36 1.98
CA LEU A 137 -19.37 49.64 1.43
C LEU A 137 -20.34 50.13 0.36
N LEU A 138 -20.72 49.26 -0.59
CA LEU A 138 -21.72 49.55 -1.60
C LEU A 138 -23.08 49.87 -0.99
N GLY A 139 -23.49 49.16 0.05
CA GLY A 139 -24.71 49.47 0.80
C GLY A 139 -24.65 50.86 1.45
N LYS A 140 -23.52 51.20 2.09
CA LYS A 140 -23.29 52.54 2.68
C LYS A 140 -23.29 53.63 1.61
N ALA A 141 -22.59 53.42 0.50
CA ALA A 141 -22.57 54.35 -0.63
C ALA A 141 -23.97 54.54 -1.24
N SER A 142 -24.71 53.45 -1.47
CA SER A 142 -26.10 53.49 -1.95
C SER A 142 -27.03 54.21 -0.98
N THR A 143 -26.85 54.05 0.33
CA THR A 143 -27.69 54.70 1.34
C THR A 143 -27.37 56.19 1.43
N GLN A 144 -26.09 56.55 1.42
CA GLN A 144 -25.63 57.95 1.42
C GLN A 144 -26.07 58.68 0.16
N PHE A 145 -25.92 58.04 -1.00
CA PHE A 145 -26.41 58.55 -2.27
C PHE A 145 -27.94 58.67 -2.29
N GLY A 146 -28.65 57.66 -1.79
CA GLY A 146 -30.11 57.67 -1.67
C GLY A 146 -30.62 58.80 -0.76
N HIS A 147 -29.94 59.11 0.35
CA HIS A 147 -30.29 60.25 1.21
C HIS A 147 -30.11 61.59 0.48
N GLN A 148 -29.01 61.76 -0.26
CA GLN A 148 -28.75 62.97 -1.06
C GLN A 148 -29.77 63.14 -2.19
N ILE A 149 -30.17 62.04 -2.85
CA ILE A 149 -31.25 62.08 -3.84
C ILE A 149 -32.59 62.35 -3.19
N LYS A 150 -32.90 61.75 -2.03
CA LYS A 150 -34.16 61.97 -1.33
C LYS A 150 -34.31 63.41 -0.84
N GLU A 151 -33.23 64.04 -0.40
CA GLU A 151 -33.18 65.49 -0.11
C GLU A 151 -33.55 66.36 -1.33
N VAL A 152 -33.28 65.88 -2.54
CA VAL A 152 -33.68 66.52 -3.81
C VAL A 152 -35.07 66.06 -4.30
N THR A 153 -35.47 64.81 -4.01
CA THR A 153 -36.66 64.11 -4.53
C THR A 153 -37.87 64.21 -3.60
N ASP A 154 -37.72 64.61 -2.35
CA ASP A 154 -38.84 65.01 -1.46
C ASP A 154 -39.59 66.27 -2.03
N LYS A 155 -39.16 66.78 -3.19
CA LYS A 155 -39.90 67.74 -4.03
C LYS A 155 -40.59 67.14 -5.27
N LEU A 156 -40.42 65.85 -5.61
CA LEU A 156 -41.10 65.18 -6.73
C LEU A 156 -41.10 63.64 -6.55
N ALA A 157 -42.24 63.14 -6.10
CA ALA A 157 -42.78 61.76 -6.09
C ALA A 157 -41.84 60.53 -6.16
N ASP A 158 -42.08 59.64 -5.18
CA ASP A 158 -41.49 58.33 -4.92
C ASP A 158 -41.36 57.39 -6.14
N ASN A 159 -40.16 56.82 -6.31
CA ASN A 159 -39.92 55.42 -6.71
C ASN A 159 -38.41 55.13 -6.67
N ALA A 160 -37.89 54.65 -5.53
CA ALA A 160 -36.48 54.27 -5.42
C ALA A 160 -36.28 52.78 -5.10
N LEU A 161 -35.43 52.16 -5.92
CA LEU A 161 -34.99 50.77 -6.03
C LEU A 161 -34.94 49.96 -4.72
N LYS A 162 -35.57 48.78 -4.72
CA LYS A 162 -35.28 47.72 -3.75
C LYS A 162 -33.99 46.98 -4.15
N PRO A 163 -32.98 46.89 -3.25
CA PRO A 163 -31.81 46.06 -3.50
C PRO A 163 -32.22 44.58 -3.55
N ARG A 164 -31.76 43.86 -4.57
CA ARG A 164 -31.99 42.42 -4.72
C ARG A 164 -30.87 41.66 -4.01
N ASN A 165 -31.22 40.85 -3.01
CA ASN A 165 -30.25 40.02 -2.29
C ASN A 165 -29.74 38.89 -3.20
N GLY A 166 -28.45 38.92 -3.52
CA GLY A 166 -27.73 37.79 -4.10
C GLY A 166 -27.24 36.87 -2.99
N HIS A 167 -27.54 35.57 -3.05
CA HIS A 167 -27.01 34.58 -2.13
C HIS A 167 -25.63 34.12 -2.63
N PHE A 168 -24.56 34.42 -1.88
CA PHE A 168 -23.19 34.02 -2.24
C PHE A 168 -22.79 32.73 -1.51
N GLN A 169 -22.31 31.72 -2.26
CA GLN A 169 -22.27 30.31 -1.85
C GLN A 169 -20.92 29.83 -1.28
N TYR A 170 -20.07 30.72 -0.76
CA TYR A 170 -18.73 30.37 -0.24
C TYR A 170 -18.75 29.53 1.05
N THR A 171 -19.80 29.66 1.86
CA THR A 171 -19.94 28.94 3.13
C THR A 171 -19.98 27.42 2.96
N GLN A 172 -20.55 26.92 1.85
CA GLN A 172 -20.64 25.48 1.59
C GLN A 172 -19.27 24.83 1.33
N VAL A 173 -18.40 25.51 0.57
CA VAL A 173 -17.03 25.04 0.29
C VAL A 173 -16.18 24.99 1.57
N LEU A 174 -16.35 25.98 2.46
CA LEU A 174 -15.66 26.04 3.74
C LEU A 174 -16.04 24.86 4.66
N ILE A 175 -17.34 24.57 4.76
CA ILE A 175 -17.86 23.44 5.55
C ILE A 175 -17.38 22.11 4.97
N ALA A 176 -17.45 21.93 3.65
CA ALA A 176 -16.99 20.71 2.99
C ALA A 176 -15.49 20.47 3.21
N SER A 177 -14.66 21.51 3.08
CA SER A 177 -13.20 21.40 3.28
C SER A 177 -12.84 21.03 4.73
N GLN A 178 -13.56 21.60 5.71
CA GLN A 178 -13.34 21.29 7.13
C GLN A 178 -13.76 19.85 7.44
N LYS A 179 -14.93 19.42 6.97
CA LYS A 179 -15.41 18.06 7.16
C LYS A 179 -14.45 17.01 6.58
N ILE A 180 -13.97 17.22 5.34
CA ILE A 180 -13.02 16.32 4.69
C ILE A 180 -11.70 16.23 5.48
N LYS A 181 -11.20 17.37 5.99
CA LYS A 181 -10.00 17.40 6.81
C LYS A 181 -10.16 16.58 8.10
N ASP A 182 -11.30 16.74 8.78
CA ASP A 182 -11.59 16.07 10.05
C ASP A 182 -11.75 14.55 9.83
N ASP A 183 -12.49 14.15 8.78
CA ASP A 183 -12.66 12.74 8.35
C ASP A 183 -11.29 12.09 8.06
N PHE A 184 -10.40 12.78 7.34
CA PHE A 184 -9.05 12.28 7.07
C PHE A 184 -8.18 12.14 8.32
N SER A 185 -8.23 13.09 9.25
CA SER A 185 -7.49 12.95 10.52
C SER A 185 -7.98 11.77 11.37
N ALA A 186 -9.29 11.51 11.39
CA ALA A 186 -9.86 10.38 12.11
C ALA A 186 -9.40 9.04 11.49
N VAL A 187 -9.47 8.92 10.15
CA VAL A 187 -9.00 7.73 9.43
C VAL A 187 -7.51 7.50 9.66
N GLU A 188 -6.68 8.55 9.62
CA GLU A 188 -5.23 8.41 9.80
C GLU A 188 -4.84 7.83 11.17
N LEU A 189 -5.47 8.32 12.25
CA LEU A 189 -5.21 7.85 13.61
C LEU A 189 -5.60 6.37 13.76
N LEU A 190 -6.80 6.01 13.27
CA LEU A 190 -7.32 4.65 13.31
C LEU A 190 -6.44 3.70 12.50
N VAL A 191 -6.01 4.11 11.30
CA VAL A 191 -5.17 3.33 10.42
C VAL A 191 -3.79 3.10 11.04
N LYS A 192 -3.12 4.14 11.56
CA LYS A 192 -1.78 3.98 12.19
C LYS A 192 -1.82 3.04 13.39
N GLN A 193 -2.80 3.16 14.27
CA GLN A 193 -2.93 2.29 15.44
C GLN A 193 -3.29 0.85 15.07
N THR A 194 -4.27 0.67 14.17
CA THR A 194 -4.73 -0.66 13.76
C THR A 194 -3.65 -1.43 13.00
N LEU A 195 -2.91 -0.76 12.11
CA LEU A 195 -1.86 -1.39 11.31
C LEU A 195 -0.65 -1.79 12.14
N LEU A 196 -0.29 -1.00 13.15
CA LEU A 196 0.84 -1.31 14.04
C LEU A 196 0.55 -2.56 14.88
N VAL A 197 -0.67 -2.67 15.43
CA VAL A 197 -1.13 -3.86 16.16
C VAL A 197 -1.28 -5.06 15.23
N ALA A 198 -1.83 -4.88 14.02
CA ALA A 198 -1.96 -5.95 13.05
C ALA A 198 -0.59 -6.52 12.64
N ASN A 199 0.42 -5.67 12.41
CA ASN A 199 1.76 -6.11 12.04
C ASN A 199 2.42 -6.94 13.17
N ARG A 200 2.27 -6.49 14.42
CA ARG A 200 2.78 -7.20 15.61
C ARG A 200 2.26 -8.63 15.69
N VAL A 201 0.97 -8.81 15.46
CA VAL A 201 0.28 -10.10 15.57
C VAL A 201 0.46 -10.96 14.31
N ALA A 202 0.52 -10.36 13.12
CA ALA A 202 0.66 -11.06 11.84
C ALA A 202 1.97 -11.86 11.75
N ALA A 203 3.08 -11.35 12.30
CA ALA A 203 4.36 -12.07 12.31
C ALA A 203 4.26 -13.41 13.07
N GLY A 204 3.54 -13.42 14.20
CA GLY A 204 3.29 -14.64 14.99
C GLY A 204 2.42 -15.65 14.24
N PHE A 205 1.31 -15.20 13.64
CA PHE A 205 0.46 -16.06 12.82
C PHE A 205 1.21 -16.65 11.62
N PHE A 206 2.04 -15.85 10.97
CA PHE A 206 2.84 -16.30 9.85
C PHE A 206 3.86 -17.38 10.28
N LEU A 207 4.55 -17.18 11.39
CA LEU A 207 5.46 -18.20 11.95
C LEU A 207 4.72 -19.51 12.26
N PHE A 208 3.57 -19.42 12.94
CA PHE A 208 2.74 -20.60 13.23
C PHE A 208 2.31 -21.31 11.94
N TYR A 209 1.89 -20.55 10.93
CA TYR A 209 1.49 -21.09 9.64
C TYR A 209 2.64 -21.80 8.91
N LEU A 210 3.86 -21.24 8.91
CA LEU A 210 5.05 -21.90 8.34
C LEU A 210 5.41 -23.19 9.06
N LEU A 211 5.31 -23.22 10.39
CA LEU A 211 5.53 -24.42 11.19
C LEU A 211 4.50 -25.48 10.85
N PHE A 212 3.22 -25.10 10.78
CA PHE A 212 2.12 -25.99 10.41
C PHE A 212 2.31 -26.58 9.02
N GLU A 213 2.61 -25.75 8.02
CA GLU A 213 2.82 -26.18 6.63
C GLU A 213 4.05 -27.09 6.49
N SER A 214 5.14 -26.77 7.17
CA SER A 214 6.35 -27.61 7.18
C SER A 214 6.09 -28.96 7.85
N ALA A 215 5.35 -28.97 8.96
CA ALA A 215 4.94 -30.18 9.66
C ALA A 215 3.98 -31.03 8.82
N TRP A 216 3.00 -30.39 8.18
CA TRP A 216 2.04 -31.03 7.28
C TRP A 216 2.72 -31.65 6.07
N TYR A 217 3.66 -30.92 5.46
CA TYR A 217 4.46 -31.41 4.34
C TYR A 217 5.26 -32.64 4.76
N LEU A 218 5.98 -32.57 5.88
CA LEU A 218 6.78 -33.68 6.37
C LEU A 218 5.91 -34.89 6.72
N LYS A 219 4.79 -34.69 7.41
CA LYS A 219 3.82 -35.75 7.71
C LYS A 219 3.30 -36.41 6.43
N SER A 220 2.91 -35.62 5.43
CA SER A 220 2.43 -36.11 4.14
C SER A 220 3.51 -36.89 3.39
N TYR A 221 4.76 -36.41 3.43
CA TYR A 221 5.91 -37.09 2.84
C TYR A 221 6.17 -38.46 3.47
N LEU A 222 6.05 -38.57 4.80
CA LEU A 222 6.29 -39.81 5.54
C LEU A 222 5.11 -40.80 5.46
N THR A 223 3.87 -40.32 5.34
CA THR A 223 2.68 -41.18 5.39
C THR A 223 2.14 -41.58 4.02
N ASN A 224 2.26 -40.71 3.02
CA ASN A 224 1.65 -40.92 1.70
C ASN A 224 2.71 -41.10 0.61
N LEU A 225 2.82 -42.32 0.07
CA LEU A 225 3.76 -42.67 -0.99
C LEU A 225 3.46 -42.01 -2.35
N ARG A 226 2.24 -41.49 -2.55
CA ARG A 226 1.86 -40.78 -3.79
C ARG A 226 2.13 -39.28 -3.71
N PHE A 227 2.16 -38.72 -2.51
CA PHE A 227 2.38 -37.29 -2.29
C PHE A 227 3.76 -36.88 -2.81
N ASP A 228 3.85 -35.90 -3.71
CA ASP A 228 5.11 -35.37 -4.27
C ASP A 228 6.08 -36.46 -4.79
N ASN A 229 5.55 -37.54 -5.38
CA ASN A 229 6.32 -38.68 -5.89
C ASN A 229 6.21 -38.81 -7.42
N ILE A 230 6.60 -37.74 -8.13
CA ILE A 230 6.50 -37.63 -9.60
C ILE A 230 7.85 -37.43 -10.29
N TYR A 231 8.95 -37.61 -9.57
CA TYR A 231 10.27 -37.21 -10.06
C TYR A 231 11.16 -38.39 -10.45
N ILE A 232 11.91 -38.20 -11.53
CA ILE A 232 13.02 -39.09 -11.91
C ILE A 232 14.23 -38.72 -11.03
N THR A 233 14.54 -39.60 -10.07
CA THR A 233 15.73 -39.51 -9.22
C THR A 233 16.82 -40.46 -9.69
N LYS A 234 18.08 -40.20 -9.30
CA LYS A 234 19.19 -41.12 -9.57
C LYS A 234 18.93 -42.53 -9.01
N LYS A 235 18.31 -42.65 -7.83
CA LYS A 235 17.90 -43.94 -7.24
C LYS A 235 16.89 -44.68 -8.13
N LEU A 236 15.91 -43.96 -8.71
CA LEU A 236 14.94 -44.56 -9.64
C LEU A 236 15.58 -44.93 -10.99
N GLU A 237 16.46 -44.10 -11.53
CA GLU A 237 17.22 -44.39 -12.75
C GLU A 237 18.07 -45.65 -12.58
N GLY A 238 18.83 -45.76 -11.49
CA GLY A 238 19.62 -46.95 -11.16
C GLY A 238 18.74 -48.19 -11.08
N LEU A 239 17.64 -48.14 -10.30
CA LEU A 239 16.71 -49.26 -10.17
C LEU A 239 16.11 -49.71 -11.51
N ALA A 240 15.79 -48.76 -12.40
CA ALA A 240 15.24 -49.07 -13.72
C ALA A 240 16.30 -49.69 -14.65
N VAL A 241 17.56 -49.25 -14.57
CA VAL A 241 18.68 -49.85 -15.31
C VAL A 241 18.94 -51.28 -14.83
N ASP A 242 19.03 -51.49 -13.51
CA ASP A 242 19.28 -52.80 -12.89
C ASP A 242 18.21 -53.83 -13.29
N LYS A 243 16.95 -53.38 -13.40
CA LYS A 243 15.81 -54.21 -13.81
C LYS A 243 15.61 -54.27 -15.34
N LYS A 244 16.55 -53.75 -16.14
CA LYS A 244 16.46 -53.68 -17.62
C LYS A 244 15.19 -53.01 -18.14
N ALA A 245 14.67 -52.05 -17.38
CA ALA A 245 13.39 -51.38 -17.61
C ALA A 245 13.54 -49.86 -17.80
N ALA A 246 14.71 -49.38 -18.23
CA ALA A 246 14.99 -47.95 -18.45
C ALA A 246 14.01 -47.28 -19.43
N HIS A 247 13.48 -48.02 -20.40
CA HIS A 247 12.47 -47.55 -21.35
C HIS A 247 11.17 -47.05 -20.68
N LEU A 248 10.87 -47.51 -19.45
CA LEU A 248 9.71 -47.05 -18.70
C LEU A 248 9.83 -45.57 -18.29
N LEU A 249 11.05 -45.06 -18.14
CA LEU A 249 11.29 -43.67 -17.71
C LEU A 249 11.12 -42.68 -18.87
N THR A 250 11.40 -43.11 -20.10
CA THR A 250 11.27 -42.28 -21.32
C THR A 250 9.88 -42.39 -21.96
N ARG A 251 9.22 -43.54 -21.88
CA ARG A 251 7.93 -43.81 -22.54
C ARG A 251 6.71 -43.67 -21.62
N SER A 252 6.91 -43.32 -20.35
CA SER A 252 5.81 -43.29 -19.38
C SER A 252 4.73 -42.25 -19.74
N PRO A 253 3.43 -42.59 -19.65
CA PRO A 253 2.32 -41.67 -19.82
C PRO A 253 2.19 -40.68 -18.65
N LYS A 254 2.70 -41.04 -17.46
CA LYS A 254 2.81 -40.10 -16.35
C LYS A 254 3.90 -39.10 -16.69
N LYS A 255 3.56 -37.81 -16.62
CA LYS A 255 4.46 -36.68 -16.78
C LYS A 255 5.49 -36.67 -15.64
N LEU A 256 6.54 -37.47 -15.79
CA LEU A 256 7.64 -37.57 -14.84
C LEU A 256 8.56 -36.36 -15.03
N ILE A 257 8.96 -35.73 -13.92
CA ILE A 257 9.80 -34.53 -13.94
C ILE A 257 11.22 -34.90 -13.49
N ARG A 258 12.25 -34.44 -14.20
CA ARG A 258 13.63 -34.69 -13.78
C ARG A 258 13.95 -33.91 -12.49
N SER A 259 14.35 -34.62 -11.42
CA SER A 259 14.58 -34.02 -10.09
C SER A 259 15.67 -32.93 -10.10
N THR A 260 16.64 -33.02 -11.00
CA THR A 260 17.77 -32.09 -11.15
C THR A 260 17.65 -31.14 -12.35
N GLY A 261 16.59 -31.24 -13.15
CA GLY A 261 16.45 -30.43 -14.35
C GLY A 261 16.03 -28.99 -14.03
N LEU A 262 16.73 -28.00 -14.60
CA LEU A 262 16.34 -26.58 -14.54
C LEU A 262 15.17 -26.23 -15.49
N LYS A 263 14.71 -27.20 -16.28
CA LYS A 263 13.67 -26.98 -17.29
C LYS A 263 12.30 -27.02 -16.62
N LEU A 264 11.56 -25.91 -16.67
CA LEU A 264 10.15 -25.87 -16.29
C LEU A 264 9.31 -26.60 -17.35
N SER A 265 8.27 -27.32 -16.89
CA SER A 265 7.22 -27.86 -17.74
C SER A 265 6.42 -26.71 -18.39
N ARG A 266 5.86 -26.93 -19.58
CA ARG A 266 4.98 -25.96 -20.26
C ARG A 266 3.81 -25.52 -19.38
N GLU A 267 3.24 -26.44 -18.59
CA GLU A 267 2.17 -26.12 -17.63
C GLU A 267 2.66 -25.28 -16.45
N GLU A 268 3.84 -25.58 -15.90
CA GLU A 268 4.45 -24.79 -14.83
C GLU A 268 4.77 -23.37 -15.31
N MET A 269 5.23 -23.24 -16.57
CA MET A 269 5.50 -21.95 -17.19
C MET A 269 4.22 -21.14 -17.43
N VAL A 270 3.14 -21.75 -17.91
CA VAL A 270 1.85 -21.06 -18.08
C VAL A 270 1.30 -20.60 -16.72
N MET A 271 1.38 -21.44 -15.69
CA MET A 271 0.96 -21.06 -14.33
C MET A 271 1.85 -19.98 -13.72
N CYS A 272 3.15 -19.98 -14.03
CA CYS A 272 4.06 -18.90 -13.67
C CYS A 272 3.63 -17.59 -14.35
N LEU A 273 3.46 -17.59 -15.67
CA LEU A 273 3.04 -16.41 -16.44
C LEU A 273 1.71 -15.83 -15.93
N LEU A 274 0.70 -16.66 -15.64
CA LEU A 274 -0.57 -16.20 -15.07
C LEU A 274 -0.37 -15.49 -13.72
N ARG A 275 0.50 -16.02 -12.86
CA ARG A 275 0.82 -15.39 -11.55
C ARG A 275 1.60 -14.09 -11.71
N MET A 276 2.51 -14.04 -12.68
CA MET A 276 3.25 -12.82 -13.03
C MET A 276 2.28 -11.74 -13.49
N MET A 277 1.35 -12.06 -14.40
CA MET A 277 0.34 -11.11 -14.90
C MET A 277 -0.53 -10.53 -13.78
N LEU A 278 -1.03 -11.39 -12.88
CA LEU A 278 -1.79 -10.93 -11.72
C LEU A 278 -0.96 -10.03 -10.81
N LEU A 279 0.32 -10.38 -10.58
CA LEU A 279 1.22 -9.57 -9.78
C LEU A 279 1.53 -8.23 -10.45
N THR A 280 1.66 -8.18 -11.78
CA THR A 280 1.85 -6.95 -12.54
C THR A 280 0.66 -6.02 -12.38
N LEU A 281 -0.57 -6.54 -12.35
CA LEU A 281 -1.76 -5.72 -12.07
C LEU A 281 -1.69 -5.04 -10.69
N VAL A 282 -1.28 -5.78 -9.66
CA VAL A 282 -1.12 -5.24 -8.29
C VAL A 282 0.04 -4.24 -8.22
N LEU A 283 1.14 -4.50 -8.93
CA LEU A 283 2.26 -3.56 -9.07
C LEU A 283 1.79 -2.26 -9.74
N MET A 284 1.00 -2.33 -10.81
CA MET A 284 0.47 -1.15 -11.49
C MET A 284 -0.41 -0.32 -10.56
N LEU A 285 -1.30 -0.95 -9.80
CA LEU A 285 -2.10 -0.25 -8.79
C LEU A 285 -1.20 0.44 -7.74
N THR A 286 -0.16 -0.26 -7.28
CA THR A 286 0.80 0.31 -6.32
C THR A 286 1.58 1.49 -6.92
N ALA A 287 1.99 1.39 -8.18
CA ALA A 287 2.66 2.47 -8.90
C ALA A 287 1.76 3.69 -9.07
N VAL A 288 0.45 3.49 -9.33
CA VAL A 288 -0.54 4.59 -9.36
C VAL A 288 -0.64 5.28 -8.00
N ILE A 289 -0.64 4.53 -6.89
CA ILE A 289 -0.66 5.12 -5.55
C ILE A 289 0.62 5.94 -5.30
N ILE A 290 1.79 5.41 -5.64
CA ILE A 290 3.07 6.13 -5.52
C ILE A 290 3.05 7.40 -6.40
N ALA A 291 2.62 7.30 -7.65
CA ALA A 291 2.50 8.45 -8.55
C ALA A 291 1.53 9.51 -8.00
N THR A 292 0.44 9.08 -7.36
CA THR A 292 -0.52 9.98 -6.70
C THR A 292 0.14 10.77 -5.57
N ASP A 293 1.10 10.19 -4.84
CA ASP A 293 1.89 10.90 -3.81
C ASP A 293 2.74 12.02 -4.39
N TYR A 294 3.46 11.75 -5.49
CA TYR A 294 4.21 12.80 -6.21
C TYR A 294 3.29 13.88 -6.77
N ILE A 295 2.16 13.50 -7.36
CA ILE A 295 1.17 14.46 -7.90
C ILE A 295 0.61 15.33 -6.76
N ALA A 296 0.21 14.72 -5.64
CA ALA A 296 -0.33 15.44 -4.49
C ALA A 296 0.70 16.42 -3.90
N PHE A 297 1.97 16.01 -3.80
CA PHE A 297 3.06 16.88 -3.38
C PHE A 297 3.25 18.06 -4.33
N HIS A 298 3.41 17.83 -5.63
CA HIS A 298 3.61 18.91 -6.59
C HIS A 298 2.41 19.86 -6.67
N LEU A 299 1.19 19.33 -6.55
CA LEU A 299 -0.02 20.15 -6.50
C LEU A 299 -0.09 20.99 -5.24
N ALA A 300 0.27 20.43 -4.07
CA ALA A 300 0.33 21.16 -2.81
C ALA A 300 1.42 22.24 -2.83
N ASP A 301 2.61 21.93 -3.35
CA ASP A 301 3.72 22.87 -3.49
C ASP A 301 3.39 24.02 -4.42
N THR A 302 2.86 23.72 -5.61
CA THR A 302 2.40 24.74 -6.55
C THR A 302 1.31 25.60 -5.91
N ALA A 303 0.31 24.99 -5.26
CA ALA A 303 -0.78 25.72 -4.61
C ALA A 303 -0.28 26.66 -3.51
N VAL A 304 0.69 26.24 -2.68
CA VAL A 304 1.26 27.08 -1.62
C VAL A 304 2.12 28.21 -2.21
N ASN A 305 2.97 27.90 -3.21
CA ASN A 305 3.89 28.87 -3.80
C ASN A 305 3.18 29.94 -4.63
N GLU A 306 2.17 29.57 -5.42
CA GLU A 306 1.35 30.53 -6.19
C GLU A 306 0.50 31.41 -5.26
N VAL A 307 -0.02 30.83 -4.18
CA VAL A 307 -0.84 31.57 -3.20
C VAL A 307 -0.03 32.60 -2.40
N ALA A 308 1.24 32.33 -2.15
CA ALA A 308 2.15 33.32 -1.54
C ALA A 308 2.37 34.57 -2.42
N GLN A 309 2.07 34.51 -3.72
CA GLN A 309 2.36 35.58 -4.68
C GLN A 309 1.13 36.40 -5.10
N PHE A 310 -0.08 36.10 -4.63
CA PHE A 310 -1.28 36.87 -5.05
C PHE A 310 -1.27 38.31 -4.48
N PRO A 311 -1.26 39.34 -5.34
CA PRO A 311 -1.32 40.73 -4.90
C PRO A 311 -2.75 41.10 -4.45
N SER A 312 -2.85 42.08 -3.54
CA SER A 312 -4.12 42.74 -3.23
C SER A 312 -4.54 43.64 -4.39
N VAL A 313 -5.79 43.51 -4.83
CA VAL A 313 -6.32 44.27 -5.98
C VAL A 313 -7.12 45.47 -5.46
N PRO A 314 -6.66 46.72 -5.67
CA PRO A 314 -7.42 47.91 -5.26
C PRO A 314 -8.61 48.15 -6.19
N ILE A 315 -9.81 48.30 -5.61
CA ILE A 315 -11.02 48.76 -6.29
C ILE A 315 -11.31 50.19 -5.84
N THR A 316 -11.51 51.08 -6.80
CA THR A 316 -11.94 52.46 -6.56
C THR A 316 -13.29 52.69 -7.21
N LEU A 317 -14.26 53.18 -6.42
CA LEU A 317 -15.61 53.48 -6.87
C LEU A 317 -15.85 54.98 -6.70
N ASN A 318 -15.88 55.69 -7.81
CA ASN A 318 -16.11 57.13 -7.83
C ASN A 318 -17.56 57.43 -8.24
N ILE A 319 -18.34 58.04 -7.33
CA ILE A 319 -19.71 58.48 -7.61
C ILE A 319 -19.69 59.99 -7.72
N LYS A 320 -20.00 60.49 -8.92
CA LYS A 320 -20.17 61.91 -9.21
C LYS A 320 -21.59 62.18 -9.70
N TYR A 321 -22.29 63.08 -9.03
CA TYR A 321 -23.66 63.46 -9.36
C TYR A 321 -23.86 64.96 -9.19
N ASP A 322 -24.29 65.61 -10.27
CA ASP A 322 -24.56 67.04 -10.33
C ASP A 322 -26.04 67.25 -10.71
N ALA A 323 -26.83 67.83 -9.80
CA ALA A 323 -28.23 68.17 -10.06
C ALA A 323 -28.41 69.67 -10.30
N LYS A 324 -28.92 70.01 -11.49
CA LYS A 324 -29.26 71.39 -11.88
C LYS A 324 -30.76 71.49 -12.11
N ILE A 325 -31.42 72.48 -11.50
CA ILE A 325 -32.80 72.84 -11.83
C ILE A 325 -32.79 74.03 -12.78
N SER A 326 -33.41 73.85 -13.95
CA SER A 326 -33.73 74.94 -14.86
C SER A 326 -35.17 75.40 -14.57
N ILE A 327 -35.34 76.61 -14.07
CA ILE A 327 -36.67 77.16 -13.74
C ILE A 327 -37.31 77.65 -15.05
N LEU A 328 -38.51 77.17 -15.39
CA LEU A 328 -39.25 77.65 -16.55
C LEU A 328 -39.51 79.17 -16.44
N PRO A 329 -39.33 79.93 -17.53
CA PRO A 329 -39.32 81.40 -17.52
C PRO A 329 -40.63 82.05 -17.04
N PHE A 330 -41.74 81.31 -17.01
CA PHE A 330 -43.02 81.81 -16.51
C PHE A 330 -43.02 82.09 -14.99
N ILE A 331 -42.27 81.31 -14.20
CA ILE A 331 -42.23 81.46 -12.72
C ILE A 331 -41.43 82.70 -12.30
N TRP A 332 -40.45 83.12 -13.10
CA TRP A 332 -39.67 84.34 -12.90
C TRP A 332 -40.54 85.61 -12.85
N LYS A 333 -41.66 85.59 -13.59
CA LYS A 333 -42.59 86.73 -13.70
C LYS A 333 -43.50 86.91 -12.48
N ILE A 334 -43.70 85.87 -11.67
CA ILE A 334 -44.56 85.92 -10.47
C ILE A 334 -43.79 86.43 -9.24
N PHE A 335 -42.47 86.21 -9.18
CA PHE A 335 -41.64 86.49 -7.99
C PHE A 335 -40.73 87.73 -8.09
N ASN A 336 -41.14 88.74 -8.86
CA ASN A 336 -40.52 90.09 -8.94
C ASN A 336 -39.01 90.14 -8.65
N GLY A 337 -38.22 89.43 -9.47
CA GLY A 337 -36.76 89.62 -9.55
C GLY A 337 -35.90 89.06 -8.40
N VAL A 338 -36.45 88.30 -7.44
CA VAL A 338 -35.67 87.89 -6.24
C VAL A 338 -34.78 86.65 -6.47
N ILE A 339 -34.92 85.91 -7.57
CA ILE A 339 -34.12 84.69 -7.81
C ILE A 339 -33.57 84.70 -9.23
N SER A 340 -32.38 85.28 -9.40
CA SER A 340 -31.53 85.08 -10.56
C SER A 340 -30.42 84.09 -10.22
N GLY A 341 -30.22 83.11 -11.09
CA GLY A 341 -29.08 82.20 -11.07
C GLY A 341 -29.47 80.74 -11.15
N GLU A 342 -28.88 80.02 -12.11
CA GLU A 342 -28.69 78.57 -12.01
C GLU A 342 -28.18 78.25 -10.61
N LYS A 343 -29.05 77.69 -9.75
CA LYS A 343 -28.63 77.20 -8.44
C LYS A 343 -28.41 75.71 -8.55
N SER A 344 -27.16 75.28 -8.44
CA SER A 344 -26.79 73.90 -8.11
C SER A 344 -27.36 73.59 -6.74
N ILE A 345 -28.30 72.65 -6.66
CA ILE A 345 -28.98 72.32 -5.39
C ILE A 345 -28.18 71.28 -4.60
N ALA A 346 -27.47 70.40 -5.28
CA ALA A 346 -26.58 69.44 -4.65
C ALA A 346 -25.49 68.98 -5.63
N ASN A 347 -24.24 69.06 -5.18
CA ASN A 347 -23.09 68.42 -5.84
C ASN A 347 -22.62 67.30 -4.91
N PHE A 348 -22.70 66.05 -5.37
CA PHE A 348 -22.19 64.89 -4.64
C PHE A 348 -21.03 64.28 -5.41
N GLU A 349 -19.82 64.47 -4.90
CA GLU A 349 -18.61 63.84 -5.41
C GLU A 349 -17.94 63.11 -4.24
N ARG A 350 -17.99 61.77 -4.26
CA ARG A 350 -17.28 60.93 -3.29
C ARG A 350 -16.62 59.75 -3.96
N THR A 351 -15.36 59.56 -3.61
CA THR A 351 -14.56 58.42 -4.01
C THR A 351 -14.46 57.45 -2.84
N TYR A 352 -14.90 56.21 -3.05
CA TYR A 352 -14.76 55.11 -2.11
C TYR A 352 -13.63 54.19 -2.58
N GLN A 353 -12.64 53.97 -1.73
CA GLN A 353 -11.51 53.07 -2.03
C GLN A 353 -11.61 51.83 -1.16
N GLN A 354 -11.44 50.65 -1.76
CA GLN A 354 -11.34 49.39 -1.04
C GLN A 354 -10.38 48.44 -1.73
N ASN A 355 -9.51 47.80 -0.94
CA ASN A 355 -8.64 46.75 -1.44
C ASN A 355 -9.34 45.40 -1.32
N LEU A 356 -9.45 44.67 -2.43
CA LEU A 356 -9.80 43.26 -2.40
C LEU A 356 -8.59 42.44 -2.00
N THR A 357 -8.71 41.76 -0.86
CA THR A 357 -7.69 40.85 -0.32
C THR A 357 -8.20 39.44 -0.48
N PHE A 358 -7.65 38.71 -1.46
CA PHE A 358 -8.04 37.32 -1.72
C PHE A 358 -7.33 36.34 -0.79
N ILE A 359 -6.17 36.72 -0.24
CA ILE A 359 -5.39 35.98 0.76
C ILE A 359 -4.89 36.96 1.82
N SER A 360 -5.05 36.61 3.11
CA SER A 360 -4.56 37.34 4.27
C SER A 360 -3.19 36.79 4.70
N ALA A 361 -2.30 37.66 5.18
CA ALA A 361 -0.98 37.31 5.73
C ALA A 361 -1.06 36.35 6.94
N ASP A 362 -2.24 36.22 7.55
CA ASP A 362 -2.50 35.39 8.74
C ASP A 362 -2.84 33.91 8.42
N CYS A 363 -2.83 33.51 7.14
CA CYS A 363 -3.03 32.11 6.79
C CYS A 363 -1.74 31.29 7.02
N THR A 364 -1.65 30.63 8.17
CA THR A 364 -0.53 29.74 8.52
C THR A 364 -0.59 28.42 7.77
N MET A 365 -0.01 28.35 6.57
CA MET A 365 0.02 27.13 5.76
C MET A 365 1.09 26.14 6.23
N LYS A 366 0.75 24.85 6.33
CA LYS A 366 1.74 23.78 6.56
C LYS A 366 2.53 23.57 5.26
N LEU A 367 3.84 23.42 5.37
CA LEU A 367 4.68 23.07 4.22
C LEU A 367 4.28 21.68 3.67
N PRO A 368 4.19 21.49 2.35
CA PRO A 368 3.95 20.18 1.73
C PRO A 368 4.98 19.15 2.18
N SER A 369 4.53 17.90 2.33
CA SER A 369 5.37 16.78 2.74
C SER A 369 5.92 16.05 1.49
N PRO A 370 7.25 16.05 1.25
CA PRO A 370 7.82 15.42 0.08
C PRO A 370 7.71 13.88 0.13
N PRO A 371 7.50 13.20 -1.02
CA PRO A 371 7.50 11.74 -1.09
C PRO A 371 8.84 11.13 -0.66
N ASN A 372 8.80 10.00 0.04
CA ASN A 372 10.02 9.31 0.48
C ASN A 372 10.50 8.29 -0.57
N ASN A 373 11.55 8.64 -1.31
CA ASN A 373 12.16 7.79 -2.34
C ASN A 373 12.66 6.43 -1.80
N PHE A 374 13.14 6.37 -0.55
CA PHE A 374 13.61 5.10 0.05
C PHE A 374 12.46 4.12 0.26
N VAL A 375 11.28 4.62 0.63
CA VAL A 375 10.08 3.80 0.78
C VAL A 375 9.64 3.22 -0.57
N ALA A 376 9.60 4.06 -1.62
CA ALA A 376 9.29 3.62 -2.97
C ALA A 376 10.30 2.58 -3.49
N LEU A 377 11.60 2.80 -3.25
CA LEU A 377 12.66 1.85 -3.59
C LEU A 377 12.49 0.52 -2.84
N ALA A 378 12.22 0.56 -1.53
CA ALA A 378 11.99 -0.64 -0.72
C ALA A 378 10.81 -1.46 -1.25
N VAL A 379 9.68 -0.81 -1.57
CA VAL A 379 8.51 -1.46 -2.19
C VAL A 379 8.87 -2.07 -3.56
N GLY A 380 9.60 -1.35 -4.40
CA GLY A 380 10.09 -1.86 -5.69
C GLY A 380 10.97 -3.10 -5.53
N MET A 381 11.90 -3.08 -4.59
CA MET A 381 12.76 -4.24 -4.28
C MET A 381 11.96 -5.44 -3.76
N LEU A 382 10.94 -5.22 -2.93
CA LEU A 382 10.03 -6.28 -2.49
C LEU A 382 9.30 -6.92 -3.68
N TYR A 383 8.81 -6.13 -4.64
CA TYR A 383 8.23 -6.67 -5.87
C TYR A 383 9.23 -7.48 -6.70
N CYS A 384 10.47 -7.03 -6.83
CA CYS A 384 11.54 -7.78 -7.50
C CYS A 384 11.77 -9.15 -6.82
N ILE A 385 11.83 -9.18 -5.49
CA ILE A 385 11.95 -10.43 -4.72
C ILE A 385 10.74 -11.32 -4.95
N ILE A 386 9.52 -10.75 -4.95
CA ILE A 386 8.29 -11.49 -5.21
C ILE A 386 8.29 -12.11 -6.61
N TYR A 387 8.70 -11.36 -7.63
CA TYR A 387 8.86 -11.86 -8.98
C TYR A 387 9.86 -13.03 -9.04
N ALA A 388 11.02 -12.88 -8.41
CA ALA A 388 12.00 -13.95 -8.31
C ALA A 388 11.43 -15.20 -7.63
N MET A 389 10.67 -15.04 -6.53
CA MET A 389 10.02 -16.15 -5.82
C MET A 389 9.01 -16.91 -6.68
N ILE A 390 8.32 -16.27 -7.63
CA ILE A 390 7.39 -16.99 -8.53
C ILE A 390 8.15 -18.03 -9.36
N PHE A 391 9.34 -17.69 -9.86
CA PHE A 391 10.19 -18.64 -10.58
C PHE A 391 10.83 -19.67 -9.65
N LEU A 392 11.24 -19.24 -8.45
CA LEU A 392 11.92 -20.10 -7.47
C LEU A 392 10.97 -21.07 -6.77
N GLU A 393 9.66 -20.85 -6.77
CA GLU A 393 8.66 -21.67 -6.08
C GLU A 393 8.75 -23.17 -6.44
N THR A 394 8.93 -23.50 -7.73
CA THR A 394 9.08 -24.89 -8.17
C THR A 394 10.38 -25.51 -7.64
N TYR A 395 11.43 -24.71 -7.51
CA TYR A 395 12.72 -25.16 -7.00
C TYR A 395 12.70 -25.31 -5.47
N ALA A 396 12.00 -24.42 -4.78
CA ALA A 396 11.75 -24.51 -3.35
C ALA A 396 11.05 -25.81 -2.99
N GLN A 397 9.99 -26.19 -3.71
CA GLN A 397 9.30 -27.47 -3.49
C GLN A 397 10.22 -28.69 -3.74
N ARG A 398 10.99 -28.67 -4.82
CA ARG A 398 11.99 -29.73 -5.10
C ARG A 398 13.06 -29.79 -4.01
N LEU A 399 13.44 -28.64 -3.44
CA LEU A 399 14.37 -28.56 -2.33
C LEU A 399 13.76 -29.15 -1.05
N CYS A 400 12.50 -28.85 -0.72
CA CYS A 400 11.78 -29.49 0.41
C CYS A 400 11.85 -31.01 0.29
N ARG A 401 11.56 -31.55 -0.90
CA ARG A 401 11.67 -32.99 -1.16
C ARG A 401 13.08 -33.52 -0.97
N LYS A 402 14.10 -32.85 -1.51
CA LYS A 402 15.51 -33.27 -1.36
C LYS A 402 15.95 -33.28 0.11
N ILE A 403 15.51 -32.28 0.88
CA ILE A 403 15.74 -32.24 2.33
C ILE A 403 15.08 -33.47 2.98
N SER A 404 13.79 -33.69 2.76
CA SER A 404 13.09 -34.85 3.33
C SER A 404 13.72 -36.19 2.95
N ALA A 405 14.18 -36.34 1.69
CA ALA A 405 14.86 -37.54 1.22
C ALA A 405 16.21 -37.77 1.90
N SER A 406 16.95 -36.70 2.22
CA SER A 406 18.23 -36.78 2.94
C SER A 406 18.04 -37.18 4.41
N PHE A 407 16.96 -36.73 5.05
CA PHE A 407 16.67 -37.08 6.44
C PHE A 407 16.08 -38.50 6.56
N PHE A 408 15.25 -38.91 5.60
CA PHE A 408 14.50 -40.17 5.67
C PHE A 408 14.80 -41.09 4.48
N GLU A 409 16.03 -41.59 4.41
CA GLU A 409 16.51 -42.40 3.28
C GLU A 409 15.70 -43.69 3.05
N ARG A 410 15.38 -44.43 4.13
CA ARG A 410 14.56 -45.65 4.06
C ARG A 410 13.18 -45.36 3.45
N GLN A 411 12.58 -44.24 3.84
CA GLN A 411 11.28 -43.85 3.30
C GLN A 411 11.38 -43.46 1.82
N GLU A 412 12.45 -42.77 1.42
CA GLU A 412 12.68 -42.46 0.00
C GLU A 412 12.86 -43.74 -0.84
N GLU A 413 13.52 -44.77 -0.31
CA GLU A 413 13.64 -46.06 -1.00
C GLU A 413 12.29 -46.74 -1.20
N HIS A 414 11.43 -46.74 -0.18
CA HIS A 414 10.06 -47.25 -0.31
C HIS A 414 9.25 -46.47 -1.36
N ARG A 415 9.41 -45.13 -1.39
CA ARG A 415 8.75 -44.24 -2.36
C ARG A 415 9.23 -44.49 -3.79
N VAL A 416 10.54 -44.69 -4.00
CA VAL A 416 11.13 -45.04 -5.30
C VAL A 416 10.62 -46.40 -5.79
N GLN A 417 10.60 -47.41 -4.92
CA GLN A 417 10.07 -48.74 -5.28
C GLN A 417 8.57 -48.72 -5.57
N TYR A 418 7.80 -47.92 -4.83
CA TYR A 418 6.38 -47.72 -5.09
C TYR A 418 6.16 -47.10 -6.47
N LEU A 419 6.87 -46.02 -6.78
CA LEU A 419 6.76 -45.33 -8.07
C LEU A 419 7.15 -46.26 -9.23
N TYR A 420 8.24 -47.01 -9.09
CA TYR A 420 8.66 -48.00 -10.09
C TYR A 420 7.57 -49.05 -10.36
N ARG A 421 6.98 -49.63 -9.30
CA ARG A 421 5.88 -50.59 -9.42
C ARG A 421 4.64 -49.99 -10.08
N GLU A 422 4.34 -48.72 -9.79
CA GLU A 422 3.22 -48.02 -10.40
C GLU A 422 3.44 -47.77 -11.90
N LEU A 423 4.64 -47.35 -12.29
CA LEU A 423 5.02 -47.17 -13.70
C LEU A 423 4.93 -48.49 -14.47
N LEU A 424 5.44 -49.59 -13.89
CA LEU A 424 5.37 -50.91 -14.50
C LEU A 424 3.91 -51.37 -14.70
N ARG A 425 3.05 -51.18 -13.69
CA ARG A 425 1.62 -51.53 -13.78
C ARG A 425 0.92 -50.74 -14.88
N LYS A 426 1.20 -49.44 -15.01
CA LYS A 426 0.61 -48.61 -16.07
C LYS A 426 1.07 -49.06 -17.46
N HIS A 427 2.37 -49.29 -17.64
CA HIS A 427 2.89 -49.72 -18.92
C HIS A 427 2.30 -51.06 -19.39
N LYS A 428 2.15 -52.03 -18.47
CA LYS A 428 1.47 -53.31 -18.77
C LYS A 428 0.01 -53.11 -19.21
N LYS A 429 -0.73 -52.22 -18.54
CA LYS A 429 -2.13 -51.91 -18.93
C LYS A 429 -2.21 -51.27 -20.31
N GLU A 430 -1.28 -50.39 -20.66
CA GLU A 430 -1.23 -49.77 -21.99
C GLU A 430 -0.90 -50.78 -23.08
N GLN A 431 0.05 -51.68 -22.83
CA GLN A 431 0.36 -52.78 -23.76
C GLN A 431 -0.86 -53.68 -23.99
N GLN A 432 -1.58 -54.04 -22.93
CA GLN A 432 -2.82 -54.83 -23.03
C GLN A 432 -3.92 -54.10 -23.82
N LEU A 433 -4.08 -52.79 -23.59
CA LEU A 433 -5.07 -51.98 -24.32
C LEU A 433 -4.71 -51.87 -25.81
N GLN A 434 -3.44 -51.63 -26.12
CA GLN A 434 -2.93 -51.58 -27.50
C GLN A 434 -3.08 -52.92 -28.21
N GLN A 435 -2.94 -54.04 -27.49
CA GLN A 435 -3.11 -55.36 -28.08
C GLN A 435 -4.58 -55.68 -28.36
N LYS A 436 -5.52 -55.29 -27.48
CA LYS A 436 -6.96 -55.40 -27.75
C LYS A 436 -7.40 -54.59 -28.97
N LEU A 437 -7.02 -53.32 -29.02
CA LEU A 437 -7.30 -52.43 -30.16
C LEU A 437 -6.76 -52.94 -31.50
N ARG A 438 -5.72 -53.78 -31.49
CA ARG A 438 -5.10 -54.36 -32.68
C ARG A 438 -5.71 -55.71 -33.09
N VAL A 439 -6.53 -56.31 -32.23
CA VAL A 439 -7.29 -57.54 -32.51
C VAL A 439 -8.71 -57.20 -32.97
N ASP A 440 -9.24 -56.06 -32.55
CA ASP A 440 -10.56 -55.54 -32.95
C ASP A 440 -10.55 -54.82 -34.31
N LEU A 441 -9.38 -54.68 -34.95
CA LEU A 441 -9.15 -54.03 -36.25
C LEU A 441 -8.57 -55.04 -37.24
#